data_AF-A0A498K7G9-F1
#
_entry.id   AF-A0A498K7G9-F1
#
_cell.length_a   1.000
_cell.length_b   1.000
_cell.length_c   1.000
_cell.angle_alpha   90.00
_cell.angle_beta   90.00
_cell.angle_gamma   90.00
#
_symmetry.space_group_name_H-M   'P 1'
#
loop_
_entity.id
_entity.type
_entity.pdbx_description
1 polymer ?
#
loop_
_entity_poly.entity_id
_entity_poly.type
_entity_poly.pdbx_seq_one_letter_code
_entity_poly.pdbx_strand_id
1 'polypeptide(L)'
;MLQNIVEKLTGHQQNENHGKINGTVVLMKKNVLDFNDFNASVLDRVHELVGQRVSLQLISAVHADDSGEFIFSLQDYTVSVHENGLKGKLGQPAYLEDWITTITPLTAGESAFKVTFDYEEEVGVPGAFLIKNNHHSEFFLKTVTLENVPGEGRVHFVCNSWVYPTEKYTKDRVFFVNKTYLPSETPLPLRKYIEEELVHLRGDGKGELQEWERVYDYAYYNDLGKPDKGAKYVRPILGGSSEYPYPRRGRTGRPPTKTG
;
A
#
# COMPACT_ATOMS: atom_id res chain seq x y z
N MET A 1 -14.40 38.22 42.79
CA MET A 1 -14.94 36.84 42.76
C MET A 1 -15.63 36.46 41.45
N LEU A 2 -16.10 37.41 40.62
CA LEU A 2 -16.73 37.11 39.32
C LEU A 2 -15.73 36.94 38.16
N GLN A 3 -14.51 37.49 38.23
CA GLN A 3 -13.49 37.32 37.18
C GLN A 3 -12.97 35.88 37.07
N ASN A 4 -12.82 35.17 38.20
CA ASN A 4 -12.33 33.77 38.21
C ASN A 4 -13.36 32.74 37.69
N ILE A 5 -14.63 33.13 37.51
CA ILE A 5 -15.69 32.26 36.99
C ILE A 5 -15.79 32.40 35.46
N VAL A 6 -15.50 33.59 34.92
CA VAL A 6 -15.48 33.81 33.46
C VAL A 6 -14.29 33.11 32.80
N GLU A 7 -13.13 33.06 33.46
CA GLU A 7 -11.96 32.30 32.97
C GLU A 7 -12.19 30.78 32.94
N LYS A 8 -13.14 30.24 33.70
CA LYS A 8 -13.53 28.82 33.66
C LYS A 8 -14.58 28.48 32.59
N LEU A 9 -15.23 29.48 31.99
CA LEU A 9 -16.31 29.31 31.01
C LEU A 9 -15.85 29.63 29.58
N THR A 10 -14.80 30.44 29.42
CA THR A 10 -14.08 30.55 28.16
C THR A 10 -13.05 29.42 28.13
N GLY A 11 -13.47 28.24 27.67
CA GLY A 11 -12.56 27.13 27.42
C GLY A 11 -11.36 27.64 26.62
N HIS A 12 -10.22 27.74 27.29
CA HIS A 12 -8.96 27.69 26.59
C HIS A 12 -9.00 26.38 25.82
N GLN A 13 -9.23 26.48 24.51
CA GLN A 13 -8.56 25.60 23.57
C GLN A 13 -7.10 25.67 23.98
N GLN A 14 -6.68 24.69 24.78
CA GLN A 14 -5.30 24.29 24.78
C GLN A 14 -5.05 23.99 23.30
N ASN A 15 -4.39 24.91 22.62
CA ASN A 15 -3.52 24.55 21.52
C ASN A 15 -2.53 23.58 22.15
N GLU A 16 -2.93 22.31 22.26
CA GLU A 16 -1.99 21.23 22.34
C GLU A 16 -1.07 21.48 21.16
N ASN A 17 0.16 21.82 21.48
CA ASN A 17 1.21 21.98 20.49
C ASN A 17 1.52 20.56 20.02
N HIS A 18 0.57 19.95 19.31
CA HIS A 18 0.69 18.61 18.76
C HIS A 18 1.96 18.64 17.94
N GLY A 19 2.96 17.85 18.37
CA GLY A 19 4.24 17.79 17.68
C GLY A 19 4.01 17.49 16.20
N LYS A 20 4.94 17.87 15.34
CA LYS A 20 4.86 17.50 13.92
C LYS A 20 5.93 16.48 13.62
N ILE A 21 5.56 15.40 12.92
CA ILE A 21 6.50 14.45 12.36
C ILE A 21 6.73 14.84 10.90
N ASN A 22 7.97 15.20 10.58
CA ASN A 22 8.35 15.55 9.22
C ASN A 22 8.78 14.28 8.48
N GLY A 23 8.19 14.06 7.32
CA GLY A 23 8.48 12.95 6.43
C GLY A 23 9.09 13.40 5.11
N THR A 24 9.97 12.57 4.56
CA THR A 24 10.48 12.67 3.19
C THR A 24 10.10 11.41 2.41
N VAL A 25 9.39 11.59 1.30
CA VAL A 25 8.95 10.54 0.40
C VAL A 25 9.75 10.60 -0.89
N VAL A 26 10.46 9.53 -1.22
CA VAL A 26 11.25 9.41 -2.45
C VAL A 26 10.53 8.50 -3.43
N LEU A 27 10.29 8.99 -4.65
CA LEU A 27 9.57 8.25 -5.69
C LEU A 27 10.05 8.63 -7.11
N MET A 28 9.63 7.82 -8.10
CA MET A 28 9.85 8.09 -9.52
C MET A 28 8.49 8.12 -10.24
N LYS A 29 8.21 9.20 -10.99
CA LYS A 29 6.96 9.33 -11.78
C LYS A 29 7.06 8.52 -13.08
N LYS A 30 5.96 7.93 -13.56
CA LYS A 30 5.94 7.03 -14.75
C LYS A 30 6.57 7.63 -16.01
N ASN A 31 6.41 8.94 -16.25
CA ASN A 31 6.98 9.64 -17.43
C ASN A 31 8.51 9.56 -17.53
N VAL A 32 9.17 9.05 -16.49
CA VAL A 32 10.62 8.79 -16.43
C VAL A 32 11.01 7.42 -17.01
N LEU A 33 10.05 6.49 -17.15
CA LEU A 33 10.29 5.11 -17.59
C LEU A 33 9.70 4.80 -18.97
N ASP A 34 8.87 5.70 -19.53
CA ASP A 34 8.20 5.53 -20.82
C ASP A 34 8.48 6.74 -21.74
N PHE A 35 9.45 6.62 -22.64
CA PHE A 35 10.02 7.73 -23.43
C PHE A 35 9.15 8.22 -24.60
N ASN A 36 7.93 7.69 -24.79
CA ASN A 36 7.11 7.93 -25.99
C ASN A 36 5.92 8.89 -25.82
N ASP A 37 5.57 9.35 -24.61
CA ASP A 37 4.29 10.04 -24.33
C ASP A 37 4.40 11.56 -24.04
N PHE A 38 5.24 12.24 -24.82
CA PHE A 38 5.71 13.61 -24.54
C PHE A 38 4.65 14.71 -24.69
N ASN A 39 3.61 14.51 -25.51
CA ASN A 39 2.61 15.55 -25.80
C ASN A 39 1.40 15.56 -24.86
N ALA A 40 1.10 14.44 -24.18
CA ALA A 40 0.00 14.36 -23.21
C ALA A 40 0.32 15.07 -21.89
N SER A 41 1.61 15.05 -21.51
CA SER A 41 2.16 15.60 -20.25
C SER A 41 1.86 17.08 -19.97
N VAL A 42 1.61 17.90 -20.99
CA VAL A 42 1.38 19.35 -20.81
C VAL A 42 -0.10 19.64 -20.60
N LEU A 43 -0.99 18.84 -21.20
CA LEU A 43 -2.44 19.01 -21.10
C LEU A 43 -2.98 18.52 -19.75
N ASP A 44 -2.44 17.40 -19.24
CA ASP A 44 -2.85 16.85 -17.95
C ASP A 44 -2.62 17.85 -16.81
N ARG A 45 -1.49 18.58 -16.83
CA ARG A 45 -1.08 19.58 -15.82
C ARG A 45 -2.15 20.64 -15.51
N VAL A 46 -2.99 20.99 -16.48
CA VAL A 46 -4.00 22.05 -16.33
C VAL A 46 -5.25 21.55 -15.60
N HIS A 47 -5.53 20.24 -15.65
CA HIS A 47 -6.65 19.61 -14.92
C HIS A 47 -6.27 19.13 -13.51
N GLU A 48 -5.00 19.28 -13.07
CA GLU A 48 -4.51 18.72 -11.79
C GLU A 48 -4.61 19.60 -10.56
N LEU A 49 -5.35 20.69 -10.64
CA LEU A 49 -5.35 21.81 -9.69
C LEU A 49 -6.06 21.55 -8.34
N VAL A 50 -5.92 20.35 -7.77
CA VAL A 50 -6.35 20.02 -6.40
C VAL A 50 -5.22 19.24 -5.71
N GLY A 51 -4.54 19.91 -4.77
CA GLY A 51 -3.29 19.48 -4.12
C GLY A 51 -3.38 18.32 -3.12
N GLN A 52 -4.28 17.35 -3.30
CA GLN A 52 -4.53 16.26 -2.36
C GLN A 52 -4.54 14.88 -3.03
N ARG A 53 -3.62 14.66 -3.98
CA ARG A 53 -3.64 13.44 -4.81
C ARG A 53 -3.01 12.22 -4.17
N VAL A 54 -1.99 12.38 -3.32
CA VAL A 54 -1.34 11.25 -2.65
C VAL A 54 -1.40 11.48 -1.15
N SER A 55 -2.03 10.56 -0.43
CA SER A 55 -2.12 10.62 1.03
C SER A 55 -1.45 9.41 1.68
N LEU A 56 -0.88 9.65 2.85
CA LEU A 56 -0.27 8.64 3.72
C LEU A 56 -0.96 8.69 5.08
N GLN A 57 -1.18 7.52 5.68
CA GLN A 57 -1.69 7.39 7.05
C GLN A 57 -0.77 6.48 7.85
N LEU A 58 -0.25 6.97 8.97
CA LEU A 58 0.60 6.17 9.84
C LEU A 58 -0.23 5.11 10.59
N ILE A 59 0.36 3.94 10.76
CA ILE A 59 -0.18 2.83 11.55
C ILE A 59 0.70 2.65 12.77
N SER A 60 0.10 2.69 13.96
CA SER A 60 0.79 2.43 15.21
C SER A 60 1.34 1.01 15.30
N ALA A 61 2.57 0.86 15.81
CA ALA A 61 3.14 -0.41 16.24
C ALA A 61 2.85 -0.76 17.70
N VAL A 62 2.33 0.19 18.48
CA VAL A 62 2.27 0.13 19.96
C VAL A 62 0.86 0.23 20.51
N HIS A 63 -0.02 0.99 19.87
CA HIS A 63 -1.39 1.22 20.28
C HIS A 63 -2.33 0.57 19.27
N ALA A 64 -3.25 -0.25 19.76
CA ALA A 64 -4.24 -0.89 18.93
C ALA A 64 -5.52 -0.06 18.85
N ASP A 65 -6.28 -0.30 17.79
CA ASP A 65 -7.65 0.14 17.66
C ASP A 65 -8.56 -0.85 18.41
N ASP A 66 -9.13 -0.39 19.52
CA ASP A 66 -10.01 -1.19 20.39
C ASP A 66 -11.44 -1.32 19.83
N SER A 67 -11.72 -0.76 18.64
CA SER A 67 -13.07 -0.78 18.03
C SER A 67 -13.36 -1.99 17.13
N GLY A 68 -12.38 -2.89 16.93
CA GLY A 68 -12.47 -3.98 15.96
C GLY A 68 -13.24 -5.22 16.42
N GLU A 69 -14.54 -5.29 16.11
CA GLU A 69 -15.29 -6.55 16.09
C GLU A 69 -15.14 -7.19 14.70
N PHE A 70 -14.55 -8.40 14.60
CA PHE A 70 -14.39 -9.10 13.33
C PHE A 70 -15.24 -10.37 13.28
N ILE A 71 -16.01 -10.49 12.20
CA ILE A 71 -16.89 -11.62 11.95
C ILE A 71 -16.25 -12.47 10.84
N PHE A 72 -15.77 -13.66 11.20
CA PHE A 72 -15.26 -14.64 10.24
C PHE A 72 -16.41 -15.55 9.79
N SER A 73 -16.87 -15.38 8.55
CA SER A 73 -17.89 -16.24 7.96
C SER A 73 -17.22 -17.31 7.09
N LEU A 74 -17.19 -18.54 7.57
CA LEU A 74 -17.05 -19.72 6.73
C LEU A 74 -18.44 -20.11 6.20
N GLN A 75 -18.47 -20.86 5.09
CA GLN A 75 -19.65 -21.10 4.26
C GLN A 75 -20.89 -21.60 5.03
N ASP A 76 -20.70 -22.22 6.20
CA ASP A 76 -21.76 -22.67 7.13
C ASP A 76 -21.54 -22.25 8.61
N TYR A 77 -20.56 -21.38 8.92
CA TYR A 77 -20.23 -21.05 10.31
C TYR A 77 -19.67 -19.63 10.47
N THR A 78 -20.26 -18.86 11.37
CA THR A 78 -19.84 -17.49 11.69
C THR A 78 -19.19 -17.47 13.07
N VAL A 79 -17.93 -17.09 13.15
CA VAL A 79 -17.20 -16.85 14.41
C VAL A 79 -16.94 -15.37 14.58
N SER A 80 -17.47 -14.77 15.64
CA SER A 80 -17.00 -13.48 16.12
C SER A 80 -15.77 -13.70 16.99
N VAL A 81 -14.62 -13.24 16.52
CA VAL A 81 -13.41 -13.16 17.34
C VAL A 81 -13.21 -11.69 17.69
N HIS A 82 -13.24 -11.37 18.98
CA HIS A 82 -12.77 -10.07 19.45
C HIS A 82 -11.25 -10.03 19.30
N GLU A 83 -10.78 -9.47 18.19
CA GLU A 83 -9.35 -9.29 17.87
C GLU A 83 -8.78 -8.03 18.53
N ASN A 84 -9.19 -7.77 19.78
CA ASN A 84 -8.73 -6.62 20.57
C ASN A 84 -7.19 -6.64 20.58
N GLY A 85 -6.56 -5.53 20.18
CA GLY A 85 -5.10 -5.42 20.23
C GLY A 85 -4.33 -5.76 18.96
N LEU A 86 -4.95 -6.37 17.93
CA LEU A 86 -4.22 -6.93 16.77
C LEU A 86 -4.07 -5.97 15.58
N LYS A 87 -4.81 -4.87 15.59
CA LYS A 87 -4.80 -3.86 14.53
C LYS A 87 -4.41 -2.52 15.11
N GLY A 88 -3.28 -1.99 14.64
CA GLY A 88 -2.74 -0.70 15.05
C GLY A 88 -3.66 0.46 14.73
N LYS A 89 -3.68 1.43 15.65
CA LYS A 89 -4.44 2.65 15.45
C LYS A 89 -3.92 3.41 14.23
N LEU A 90 -4.86 3.91 13.44
CA LEU A 90 -4.59 4.74 12.27
C LEU A 90 -4.53 6.21 12.66
N GLY A 91 -3.48 6.90 12.22
CA GLY A 91 -3.43 8.36 12.30
C GLY A 91 -4.22 9.05 11.20
N GLN A 92 -4.30 10.37 11.30
CA GLN A 92 -4.92 11.22 10.30
C GLN A 92 -4.17 11.17 8.95
N PRO A 93 -4.88 11.31 7.82
CA PRO A 93 -4.25 11.44 6.52
C PRO A 93 -3.35 12.68 6.43
N ALA A 94 -2.11 12.48 6.03
CA ALA A 94 -1.22 13.55 5.59
C ALA A 94 -0.99 13.45 4.08
N TYR A 95 -0.81 14.59 3.41
CA TYR A 95 -0.69 14.65 1.95
C TYR A 95 0.72 15.04 1.54
N LEU A 96 1.17 14.53 0.38
CA LEU A 96 2.43 15.00 -0.21
C LEU A 96 2.34 16.49 -0.51
N GLU A 97 3.26 17.25 0.08
CA GLU A 97 3.42 18.68 -0.15
C GLU A 97 4.03 18.92 -1.53
N ASP A 98 3.65 20.03 -2.17
CA ASP A 98 4.27 20.50 -3.42
C ASP A 98 4.28 19.49 -4.58
N TRP A 99 3.36 18.52 -4.59
CA TRP A 99 3.24 17.49 -5.65
C TRP A 99 3.20 18.09 -7.06
N ILE A 100 2.48 19.22 -7.20
CA ILE A 100 2.22 19.94 -8.45
C ILE A 100 3.36 20.92 -8.77
N THR A 101 3.89 21.61 -7.75
CA THR A 101 4.87 22.70 -7.89
C THR A 101 6.31 22.20 -8.04
N THR A 102 6.59 20.96 -7.62
CA THR A 102 7.92 20.35 -7.77
C THR A 102 8.18 20.02 -9.23
N ILE A 103 9.00 20.86 -9.88
CA ILE A 103 9.56 20.60 -11.21
C ILE A 103 10.56 19.44 -11.06
N THR A 104 10.08 18.22 -11.27
CA THR A 104 10.96 17.06 -11.39
C THR A 104 11.79 17.23 -12.67
N PRO A 105 13.13 17.26 -12.60
CA PRO A 105 13.97 17.34 -13.79
C PRO A 105 13.54 16.26 -14.81
N LEU A 106 13.49 16.62 -16.09
CA LEU A 106 13.15 15.74 -17.22
C LEU A 106 14.17 14.59 -17.46
N THR A 107 15.09 14.38 -16.52
CA THR A 107 16.07 13.30 -16.53
C THR A 107 15.59 12.17 -15.64
N ALA A 108 15.99 10.94 -15.96
CA ALA A 108 15.74 9.80 -15.09
C ALA A 108 16.26 10.06 -13.67
N GLY A 109 15.35 10.25 -12.72
CA GLY A 109 15.70 10.78 -11.41
C GLY A 109 14.64 10.53 -10.35
N GLU A 110 15.13 10.24 -9.16
CA GLU A 110 14.34 10.20 -7.94
C GLU A 110 13.89 11.61 -7.57
N SER A 111 12.64 11.72 -7.11
CA SER A 111 12.06 12.97 -6.62
C SER A 111 11.73 12.82 -5.14
N ALA A 112 12.11 13.81 -4.34
CA ALA A 112 11.83 13.84 -2.91
C ALA A 112 10.71 14.85 -2.62
N PHE A 113 9.65 14.38 -1.98
CA PHE A 113 8.52 15.19 -1.53
C PHE A 113 8.50 15.24 -0.02
N LYS A 114 8.05 16.36 0.53
CA LYS A 114 7.78 16.48 1.96
C LYS A 114 6.37 16.01 2.27
N VAL A 115 6.19 15.52 3.48
CA VAL A 115 4.87 15.24 4.07
C VAL A 115 4.98 15.54 5.55
N THR A 116 3.99 16.23 6.11
CA THR A 116 3.98 16.56 7.52
C THR A 116 2.79 15.88 8.18
N PHE A 117 3.06 15.06 9.19
CA PHE A 117 2.03 14.41 10.00
C PHE A 117 1.86 15.16 11.31
N ASP A 118 0.62 15.34 11.73
CA ASP A 118 0.33 15.77 13.09
C ASP A 118 0.61 14.59 14.03
N TYR A 119 1.39 14.84 15.08
CA TYR A 119 1.70 13.81 16.07
C TYR A 119 0.49 13.59 16.98
N GLU A 120 -0.05 12.39 16.89
CA GLU A 120 -1.11 11.91 17.75
C GLU A 120 -0.48 10.97 18.78
N GLU A 121 -0.50 11.35 20.06
CA GLU A 121 0.03 10.50 21.15
C GLU A 121 -0.63 9.11 21.15
N GLU A 122 -1.90 9.06 20.76
CA GLU A 122 -2.67 7.84 20.63
C GLU A 122 -2.18 6.91 19.50
N VAL A 123 -1.48 7.45 18.49
CA VAL A 123 -0.82 6.66 17.43
C VAL A 123 0.57 6.21 17.89
N GLY A 124 1.26 6.99 18.73
CA GLY A 124 2.56 6.61 19.28
C GLY A 124 3.62 6.36 18.19
N VAL A 125 4.33 5.23 18.28
CA VAL A 125 5.42 4.89 17.35
C VAL A 125 4.86 4.22 16.08
N PRO A 126 5.08 4.78 14.88
CA PRO A 126 4.60 4.21 13.62
C PRO A 126 5.42 2.97 13.21
N GLY A 127 4.72 1.88 12.90
CA GLY A 127 5.33 0.63 12.38
C GLY A 127 5.00 0.33 10.92
N ALA A 128 3.97 0.97 10.39
CA ALA A 128 3.56 0.86 9.01
C ALA A 128 2.90 2.17 8.55
N PHE A 129 2.61 2.29 7.27
CA PHE A 129 1.71 3.32 6.76
C PHE A 129 0.85 2.78 5.62
N LEU A 130 -0.35 3.33 5.46
CA LEU A 130 -1.18 3.19 4.28
C LEU A 130 -0.86 4.32 3.30
N ILE A 131 -0.92 4.05 2.00
CA ILE A 131 -0.82 5.05 0.95
C ILE A 131 -1.98 4.93 -0.04
N LYS A 132 -2.58 6.07 -0.38
CA LYS A 132 -3.59 6.20 -1.43
C LYS A 132 -3.06 7.08 -2.53
N ASN A 133 -3.21 6.62 -3.76
CA ASN A 133 -2.91 7.39 -4.95
C ASN A 133 -4.23 7.75 -5.65
N ASN A 134 -4.75 8.94 -5.38
CA ASN A 134 -5.88 9.54 -6.10
C ASN A 134 -5.43 10.31 -7.35
N HIS A 135 -4.18 10.11 -7.79
CA HIS A 135 -3.69 10.55 -9.10
C HIS A 135 -4.06 9.54 -10.18
N HIS A 136 -4.26 9.99 -11.41
CA HIS A 136 -4.65 9.13 -12.53
C HIS A 136 -3.52 8.22 -13.04
N SER A 137 -2.26 8.64 -12.89
CA SER A 137 -1.06 7.83 -13.18
C SER A 137 -0.46 7.19 -11.92
N GLU A 138 0.15 6.02 -12.10
CA GLU A 138 0.99 5.37 -11.11
C GLU A 138 2.37 6.02 -10.95
N PHE A 139 3.03 5.73 -9.83
CA PHE A 139 4.42 6.09 -9.58
C PHE A 139 5.15 4.96 -8.85
N PHE A 140 6.47 4.93 -8.95
CA PHE A 140 7.30 3.97 -8.23
C PHE A 140 7.77 4.58 -6.90
N LEU A 141 7.20 4.11 -5.79
CA LEU A 141 7.57 4.53 -4.44
C LEU A 141 8.86 3.83 -4.01
N LYS A 142 9.91 4.60 -3.71
CA LYS A 142 11.19 4.05 -3.23
C LYS A 142 11.24 3.95 -1.73
N THR A 143 11.13 5.08 -1.04
CA THR A 143 11.28 5.14 0.42
C THR A 143 10.40 6.20 1.05
N VAL A 144 10.02 5.98 2.30
CA VAL A 144 9.49 7.03 3.20
C VAL A 144 10.43 7.09 4.40
N THR A 145 10.82 8.29 4.81
CA THR A 145 11.64 8.51 6.01
C THR A 145 10.94 9.52 6.90
N LEU A 146 10.72 9.18 8.16
CA LEU A 146 10.18 10.07 9.18
C LEU A 146 11.33 10.49 10.10
N GLU A 147 11.41 11.79 10.36
CA GLU A 147 12.40 12.38 11.25
C GLU A 147 11.72 12.87 12.54
N ASN A 148 12.46 12.83 13.66
CA ASN A 148 12.03 13.31 14.98
C ASN A 148 10.76 12.61 15.52
N VAL A 149 10.59 11.32 15.23
CA VAL A 149 9.54 10.49 15.83
C VAL A 149 9.80 10.36 17.34
N PRO A 150 8.86 10.76 18.22
CA PRO A 150 9.05 10.64 19.67
C PRO A 150 9.35 9.20 20.09
N GLY A 151 10.38 9.02 20.94
CA GLY A 151 10.81 7.72 21.46
C GLY A 151 11.64 6.85 20.50
N GLU A 152 11.69 7.17 19.21
CA GLU A 152 12.36 6.33 18.18
C GLU A 152 13.40 7.12 17.35
N GLY A 153 13.20 8.43 17.18
CA GLY A 153 14.07 9.29 16.38
C GLY A 153 13.75 9.18 14.89
N ARG A 154 14.55 8.42 14.14
CA ARG A 154 14.42 8.31 12.69
C ARG A 154 13.80 6.96 12.31
N VAL A 155 12.69 6.98 11.58
CA VAL A 155 11.98 5.77 11.11
C VAL A 155 12.05 5.70 9.60
N HIS A 156 12.46 4.54 9.06
CA HIS A 156 12.69 4.38 7.63
C HIS A 156 11.88 3.22 7.04
N PHE A 157 11.27 3.46 5.89
CA PHE A 157 10.45 2.51 5.15
C PHE A 157 11.08 2.29 3.77
N VAL A 158 11.48 1.05 3.48
CA VAL A 158 12.01 0.66 2.17
C VAL A 158 10.88 0.02 1.38
N CYS A 159 10.37 0.74 0.37
CA CYS A 159 9.11 0.41 -0.30
C CYS A 159 9.34 -0.31 -1.63
N ASN A 160 10.13 0.31 -2.52
CA ASN A 160 10.46 -0.17 -3.88
C ASN A 160 9.30 -0.86 -4.62
N SER A 161 8.17 -0.16 -4.75
CA SER A 161 6.97 -0.69 -5.38
C SER A 161 6.24 0.36 -6.19
N TRP A 162 5.67 -0.06 -7.32
CA TRP A 162 4.65 0.71 -8.03
C TRP A 162 3.40 0.89 -7.16
N VAL A 163 2.83 2.09 -7.17
CA VAL A 163 1.58 2.46 -6.53
C VAL A 163 0.64 2.99 -7.60
N TYR A 164 -0.31 2.16 -7.99
CA TYR A 164 -1.34 2.48 -8.99
C TYR A 164 -2.45 3.35 -8.40
N PRO A 165 -3.28 3.99 -9.25
CA PRO A 165 -4.45 4.72 -8.81
C PRO A 165 -5.35 3.88 -7.89
N THR A 166 -5.95 4.51 -6.88
CA THR A 166 -6.67 3.82 -5.80
C THR A 166 -7.84 2.98 -6.32
N GLU A 167 -8.42 3.35 -7.47
CA GLU A 167 -9.54 2.65 -8.09
C GLU A 167 -9.14 1.26 -8.63
N LYS A 168 -7.83 0.99 -8.74
CA LYS A 168 -7.28 -0.32 -9.13
C LYS A 168 -7.16 -1.30 -7.97
N TYR A 169 -7.30 -0.83 -6.73
CA TYR A 169 -7.13 -1.64 -5.54
C TYR A 169 -8.44 -1.85 -4.79
N THR A 170 -8.63 -3.06 -4.25
CA THR A 170 -9.72 -3.37 -3.32
C THR A 170 -9.39 -3.01 -1.88
N LYS A 171 -8.09 -2.85 -1.56
CA LYS A 171 -7.56 -2.41 -0.27
C LYS A 171 -6.39 -1.46 -0.48
N ASP A 172 -6.25 -0.51 0.43
CA ASP A 172 -5.14 0.44 0.40
C ASP A 172 -3.79 -0.27 0.52
N ARG A 173 -2.77 0.32 -0.12
CA ARG A 173 -1.41 -0.22 -0.09
C ARG A 173 -0.79 0.04 1.27
N VAL A 174 -0.27 -1.01 1.90
CA VAL A 174 0.46 -0.93 3.18
C VAL A 174 1.96 -1.13 2.97
N PHE A 175 2.78 -0.39 3.72
CA PHE A 175 4.22 -0.53 3.77
C PHE A 175 4.70 -0.55 5.22
N PHE A 176 5.67 -1.41 5.53
CA PHE A 176 6.16 -1.62 6.89
C PHE A 176 7.54 -1.00 7.09
N VAL A 177 7.83 -0.63 8.34
CA VAL A 177 9.15 -0.13 8.75
C VAL A 177 10.23 -1.18 8.46
N ASN A 178 11.46 -0.74 8.20
CA ASN A 178 12.61 -1.60 7.94
C ASN A 178 13.16 -2.32 9.20
N LYS A 179 12.27 -2.80 10.08
CA LYS A 179 12.62 -3.65 11.22
C LYS A 179 12.21 -5.09 10.92
N THR A 180 13.05 -6.04 11.31
CA THR A 180 12.82 -7.47 11.07
C THR A 180 12.28 -8.13 12.32
N TYR A 181 11.24 -8.95 12.15
CA TYR A 181 10.60 -9.70 13.23
C TYR A 181 10.38 -11.15 12.80
N LEU A 182 10.56 -12.10 13.71
CA LEU A 182 9.90 -13.41 13.57
C LEU A 182 8.39 -13.24 13.80
N PRO A 183 7.53 -14.13 13.26
CA PRO A 183 6.08 -14.03 13.47
C PRO A 183 5.66 -13.95 14.95
N SER A 184 6.38 -14.62 15.85
CA SER A 184 6.16 -14.56 17.30
C SER A 184 6.55 -13.23 17.94
N GLU A 185 7.48 -12.50 17.32
CA GLU A 185 8.05 -11.23 17.79
C GLU A 185 7.40 -10.01 17.14
N THR A 186 6.59 -10.22 16.09
CA THR A 186 5.84 -9.16 15.42
C THR A 186 4.98 -8.41 16.44
N PRO A 187 5.12 -7.07 16.53
CA PRO A 187 4.27 -6.25 17.38
C PRO A 187 2.80 -6.57 17.15
N LEU A 188 2.06 -6.84 18.22
CA LEU A 188 0.66 -7.27 18.14
C LEU A 188 -0.18 -6.38 17.21
N PRO A 189 -0.08 -5.03 17.27
CA PRO A 189 -0.90 -4.15 16.43
C PRO A 189 -0.59 -4.24 14.92
N LEU A 190 0.54 -4.82 14.51
CA LEU A 190 0.89 -4.98 13.09
C LEU A 190 0.44 -6.32 12.51
N ARG A 191 0.05 -7.29 13.34
CA ARG A 191 -0.22 -8.66 12.90
C ARG A 191 -1.36 -8.72 11.89
N LYS A 192 -2.46 -8.01 12.15
CA LYS A 192 -3.60 -8.01 11.24
C LYS A 192 -3.26 -7.43 9.87
N TYR A 193 -2.51 -6.33 9.84
CA TYR A 193 -2.07 -5.73 8.57
C TYR A 193 -1.18 -6.67 7.76
N ILE A 194 -0.29 -7.42 8.42
CA ILE A 194 0.58 -8.41 7.76
C ILE A 194 -0.26 -9.59 7.24
N GLU A 195 -1.17 -10.12 8.03
CA GLU A 195 -2.04 -11.23 7.62
C GLU A 195 -2.91 -10.86 6.42
N GLU A 196 -3.52 -9.66 6.45
CA GLU A 196 -4.35 -9.15 5.37
C GLU A 196 -3.53 -8.92 4.08
N GLU A 197 -2.32 -8.36 4.19
CA GLU A 197 -1.41 -8.20 3.05
C GLU A 197 -1.02 -9.56 2.48
N LEU A 198 -0.71 -10.57 3.31
CA LEU A 198 -0.40 -11.92 2.85
C LEU A 198 -1.59 -12.61 2.17
N VAL A 199 -2.82 -12.40 2.67
CA VAL A 199 -4.03 -12.89 2.00
C VAL A 199 -4.20 -12.23 0.63
N HIS A 200 -4.00 -10.91 0.56
CA HIS A 200 -4.10 -10.17 -0.70
C HIS A 200 -3.04 -10.64 -1.72
N LEU A 201 -1.80 -10.87 -1.28
CA LEU A 201 -0.72 -11.40 -2.12
C LEU A 201 -0.98 -12.83 -2.62
N ARG A 202 -1.76 -13.65 -1.90
CA ARG A 202 -2.14 -15.00 -2.36
C ARG A 202 -3.28 -14.97 -3.40
N GLY A 203 -4.17 -13.99 -3.31
CA GLY A 203 -5.37 -13.92 -4.15
C GLY A 203 -6.35 -15.08 -3.90
N ASP A 204 -7.29 -15.28 -4.82
CA ASP A 204 -8.37 -16.28 -4.72
C ASP A 204 -8.22 -17.46 -5.71
N GLY A 205 -7.14 -17.48 -6.50
CA GLY A 205 -6.86 -18.47 -7.54
C GLY A 205 -7.71 -18.34 -8.81
N LYS A 206 -8.51 -17.27 -8.94
CA LYS A 206 -9.48 -17.06 -10.04
C LYS A 206 -9.11 -15.83 -10.88
N GLY A 207 -9.82 -15.67 -12.00
CA GLY A 207 -9.66 -14.51 -12.90
C GLY A 207 -8.33 -14.44 -13.66
N GLU A 208 -8.29 -13.57 -14.67
CA GLU A 208 -7.07 -13.19 -15.37
C GLU A 208 -6.34 -12.08 -14.59
N LEU A 209 -5.04 -12.26 -14.36
CA LEU A 209 -4.29 -11.29 -13.58
C LEU A 209 -4.01 -10.01 -14.37
N GLN A 210 -4.22 -8.87 -13.73
CA GLN A 210 -4.01 -7.54 -14.31
C GLN A 210 -2.64 -6.97 -13.96
N GLU A 211 -2.18 -5.97 -14.74
CA GLU A 211 -0.84 -5.37 -14.61
C GLU A 211 -0.53 -4.84 -13.20
N TRP A 212 -1.52 -4.25 -12.53
CA TRP A 212 -1.39 -3.65 -11.19
C TRP A 212 -1.55 -4.66 -10.05
N GLU A 213 -1.95 -5.90 -10.34
CA GLU A 213 -2.17 -6.92 -9.33
C GLU A 213 -0.86 -7.49 -8.80
N ARG A 214 -0.82 -7.76 -7.50
CA ARG A 214 0.34 -8.30 -6.78
C ARG A 214 0.07 -9.74 -6.31
N VAL A 215 -0.71 -10.48 -7.06
CA VAL A 215 -1.11 -11.85 -6.72
C VAL A 215 -0.04 -12.84 -7.16
N TYR A 216 0.40 -13.69 -6.24
CA TYR A 216 1.38 -14.75 -6.44
C TYR A 216 0.71 -16.09 -6.19
N ASP A 217 0.55 -16.86 -7.26
CA ASP A 217 -0.04 -18.19 -7.22
C ASP A 217 0.64 -19.10 -8.26
N TYR A 218 0.33 -20.38 -8.21
CA TYR A 218 0.98 -21.43 -9.00
C TYR A 218 0.13 -21.85 -10.19
N ALA A 219 0.82 -22.23 -11.26
CA ALA A 219 0.20 -22.93 -12.37
C ALA A 219 1.20 -23.87 -13.07
N TYR A 220 0.67 -24.76 -13.90
CA TYR A 220 1.46 -25.65 -14.75
C TYR A 220 2.01 -24.91 -15.98
N TYR A 221 2.98 -25.52 -16.66
CA TYR A 221 3.42 -25.05 -17.97
C TYR A 221 2.45 -25.56 -19.05
N ASN A 222 1.28 -24.94 -19.09
CA ASN A 222 0.23 -25.16 -20.08
C ASN A 222 0.14 -24.02 -21.12
N ASP A 223 1.09 -23.08 -21.09
CA ASP A 223 1.09 -21.85 -21.89
C ASP A 223 2.21 -21.79 -22.94
N LEU A 224 2.94 -22.90 -23.14
CA LEU A 224 4.01 -23.01 -24.14
C LEU A 224 3.49 -23.34 -25.55
N GLY A 225 2.35 -24.06 -25.64
CA GLY A 225 1.72 -24.45 -26.88
C GLY A 225 0.84 -23.36 -27.49
N LYS A 226 0.55 -23.48 -28.79
CA LYS A 226 -0.45 -22.64 -29.49
C LYS A 226 -1.37 -23.52 -30.35
N PRO A 227 -2.16 -24.43 -29.75
CA PRO A 227 -2.94 -25.45 -30.46
C PRO A 227 -3.95 -24.87 -31.47
N ASP A 228 -4.50 -23.67 -31.21
CA ASP A 228 -5.37 -22.95 -32.14
C ASP A 228 -4.69 -22.59 -33.48
N LYS A 229 -3.35 -22.61 -33.55
CA LYS A 229 -2.58 -22.42 -34.81
C LYS A 229 -2.35 -23.74 -35.58
N GLY A 230 -2.83 -24.87 -35.06
CA GLY A 230 -2.74 -26.19 -35.68
C GLY A 230 -1.81 -27.17 -34.95
N ALA A 231 -1.92 -28.46 -35.31
CA ALA A 231 -1.31 -29.60 -34.60
C ALA A 231 0.19 -29.47 -34.33
N LYS A 232 0.96 -28.85 -35.24
CA LYS A 232 2.42 -28.64 -35.07
C LYS A 232 2.80 -27.74 -33.89
N TYR A 233 1.87 -26.96 -33.36
CA TYR A 233 2.06 -26.04 -32.24
C TYR A 233 1.56 -26.60 -30.90
N VAL A 234 1.00 -27.82 -30.89
CA VAL A 234 0.59 -28.50 -29.66
C VAL A 234 1.83 -28.90 -28.86
N ARG A 235 1.79 -28.69 -27.55
CA ARG A 235 2.85 -29.10 -26.62
C ARG A 235 2.18 -29.81 -25.43
N PRO A 236 2.82 -30.84 -24.84
CA PRO A 236 2.32 -31.43 -23.61
C PRO A 236 2.36 -30.42 -22.48
N ILE A 237 1.45 -30.55 -21.52
CA ILE A 237 1.48 -29.78 -20.28
C ILE A 237 2.58 -30.34 -19.39
N LEU A 238 3.47 -29.48 -18.88
CA LEU A 238 4.52 -29.89 -17.95
C LEU A 238 4.11 -29.56 -16.50
N GLY A 239 4.09 -30.58 -15.65
CA GLY A 239 3.67 -30.55 -14.25
C GLY A 239 2.27 -31.12 -14.02
N GLY A 240 2.04 -31.69 -12.83
CA GLY A 240 0.72 -32.22 -12.42
C GLY A 240 0.46 -33.68 -12.81
N SER A 241 1.40 -34.32 -13.52
CA SER A 241 1.37 -35.75 -13.82
C SER A 241 2.70 -36.41 -13.47
N SER A 242 2.67 -37.74 -13.30
CA SER A 242 3.88 -38.56 -13.13
C SER A 242 4.66 -38.74 -14.43
N GLU A 243 4.00 -38.61 -15.58
CA GLU A 243 4.62 -38.72 -16.91
C GLU A 243 5.45 -37.47 -17.26
N TYR A 244 4.96 -36.28 -16.90
CA TYR A 244 5.65 -35.00 -17.13
C TYR A 244 5.80 -34.21 -15.81
N PRO A 245 6.59 -34.70 -14.85
CA PRO A 245 6.83 -33.96 -13.61
C PRO A 245 7.62 -32.70 -13.90
N TYR A 246 7.17 -31.56 -13.36
CA TYR A 246 7.83 -30.28 -13.58
C TYR A 246 7.51 -29.27 -12.45
N PRO A 247 8.43 -28.34 -12.12
CA PRO A 247 8.15 -27.22 -11.24
C PRO A 247 6.94 -26.39 -11.70
N ARG A 248 6.30 -25.69 -10.75
CA ARG A 248 5.25 -24.73 -11.06
C ARG A 248 5.84 -23.42 -11.56
N ARG A 249 5.03 -22.66 -12.31
CA ARG A 249 5.29 -21.27 -12.70
C ARG A 249 4.31 -20.32 -12.03
N GLY A 250 4.55 -19.01 -12.14
CA GLY A 250 3.61 -17.99 -11.68
C GLY A 250 2.32 -18.00 -12.49
N ARG A 251 1.17 -18.08 -11.80
CA ARG A 251 -0.17 -18.02 -12.40
C ARG A 251 -0.35 -16.71 -13.19
N THR A 252 -1.08 -16.80 -14.29
CA THR A 252 -1.42 -15.64 -15.15
C THR A 252 -2.93 -15.50 -15.34
N GLY A 253 -3.69 -16.59 -15.19
CA GLY A 253 -5.15 -16.57 -15.29
C GLY A 253 -5.71 -16.34 -16.70
N ARG A 254 -4.86 -16.23 -17.73
CA ARG A 254 -5.30 -16.15 -19.13
C ARG A 254 -6.21 -17.34 -19.49
N PRO A 255 -7.28 -17.11 -20.27
CA PRO A 255 -8.23 -18.16 -20.60
C PRO A 255 -7.59 -19.31 -21.39
N PRO A 256 -8.15 -20.54 -21.30
CA PRO A 256 -7.69 -21.67 -22.09
C PRO A 256 -7.90 -21.43 -23.59
N THR A 257 -7.22 -22.22 -24.40
CA THR A 257 -7.37 -22.12 -25.86
C THR A 257 -8.71 -22.70 -26.31
N LYS A 258 -9.18 -22.35 -27.50
CA LYS A 258 -10.48 -22.88 -27.99
C LYS A 258 -10.44 -24.38 -28.19
N THR A 259 -9.26 -24.91 -28.48
CA THR A 259 -9.01 -26.33 -28.78
C THR A 259 -8.58 -27.15 -27.57
N GLY A 260 -8.50 -26.55 -26.37
CA GLY A 260 -8.15 -27.22 -25.10
C GLY A 260 -7.30 -26.38 -24.16
#